data_AF-A0A497EJA7-F1
#
_entry.id   AF-A0A497EJA7-F1
#
_cell.length_a   1.000
_cell.length_b   1.000
_cell.length_c   1.000
_cell.angle_alpha   90.00
_cell.angle_beta   90.00
_cell.angle_gamma   90.00
#
_symmetry.space_group_name_H-M   'P 1'
#
loop_
_entity.id
_entity.type
_entity.pdbx_description
1 polymer ?
#
loop_
_entity_poly.entity_id
_entity_poly.type
_entity_poly.pdbx_seq_one_letter_code
_entity_poly.pdbx_strand_id
1 'polypeptide(L)'
;MIKLPCEVMIWEFLPALRRELVKALLEEGVSRKEIASMLGITDSAISQYLKKKRGMHFRFGVDIKQRIQQIARHLKNTPVKNRSARLIAEICKFCLMLKRKKVLCSLCLKQNPELNKNCNVVRRIK
;
A
#
# COMPACT_ATOMS: atom_id res chain seq x y z
N MET A 1 7.86 -22.82 -0.35
CA MET A 1 8.90 -21.95 -0.93
C MET A 1 8.98 -20.72 -0.06
N ILE A 2 10.18 -20.39 0.42
CA ILE A 2 10.40 -19.21 1.27
C ILE A 2 10.06 -17.95 0.47
N LYS A 3 9.23 -17.08 1.04
CA LYS A 3 8.89 -15.74 0.55
C LYS A 3 9.70 -14.68 1.27
N LEU A 4 10.48 -13.92 0.52
CA LEU A 4 11.28 -12.82 1.02
C LEU A 4 10.39 -11.69 1.54
N PRO A 5 10.82 -10.92 2.56
CA PRO A 5 10.04 -9.80 3.09
C PRO A 5 9.63 -8.76 2.03
N CYS A 6 10.50 -8.51 1.04
CA CYS A 6 10.21 -7.63 -0.08
C CYS A 6 9.11 -8.20 -1.00
N GLU A 7 9.10 -9.50 -1.26
CA GLU A 7 8.04 -10.16 -2.02
C GLU A 7 6.71 -10.08 -1.27
N VAL A 8 6.72 -10.35 0.04
CA VAL A 8 5.53 -10.21 0.89
C VAL A 8 4.96 -8.79 0.80
N MET A 9 5.82 -7.76 0.80
CA MET A 9 5.36 -6.38 0.61
C MET A 9 4.74 -6.14 -0.77
N ILE A 10 5.31 -6.70 -1.82
CA ILE A 10 4.82 -6.52 -3.20
C ILE A 10 3.48 -7.23 -3.41
N TRP A 11 3.28 -8.40 -2.80
CA TRP A 11 2.08 -9.22 -2.99
C TRP A 11 0.93 -8.88 -2.04
N GLU A 12 1.23 -8.50 -0.80
CA GLU A 12 0.21 -8.21 0.22
C GLU A 12 0.00 -6.72 0.42
N PHE A 13 1.10 -6.00 0.69
CA PHE A 13 1.04 -4.65 1.21
C PHE A 13 0.75 -3.60 0.12
N LEU A 14 1.57 -3.54 -0.93
CA LEU A 14 1.42 -2.55 -2.00
C LEU A 14 0.06 -2.64 -2.71
N PRO A 15 -0.51 -3.83 -2.99
CA PRO A 15 -1.81 -3.92 -3.62
C PRO A 15 -2.93 -3.45 -2.69
N ALA A 16 -2.82 -3.71 -1.39
CA ALA A 16 -3.77 -3.22 -0.40
C ALA A 16 -3.68 -1.69 -0.26
N LEU A 17 -2.46 -1.12 -0.22
CA LEU A 17 -2.27 0.33 -0.14
C LEU A 17 -2.85 1.04 -1.37
N ARG A 18 -2.56 0.53 -2.58
CA ARG A 18 -3.11 1.07 -3.82
C ARG A 18 -4.63 0.99 -3.84
N ARG A 19 -5.22 -0.10 -3.34
CA ARG A 19 -6.68 -0.22 -3.20
C ARG A 19 -7.26 0.87 -2.31
N GLU A 20 -6.70 1.06 -1.12
CA GLU A 20 -7.22 2.08 -0.20
C GLU A 20 -6.98 3.50 -0.73
N LEU A 21 -5.88 3.77 -1.44
CA LEU A 21 -5.66 5.04 -2.12
C LEU A 21 -6.69 5.31 -3.23
N VAL A 22 -7.02 4.30 -4.04
CA VAL A 22 -8.06 4.42 -5.07
C VAL A 22 -9.41 4.77 -4.44
N LYS A 23 -9.80 4.10 -3.35
CA LYS A 23 -11.05 4.40 -2.64
C LYS A 23 -11.04 5.82 -2.07
N ALA A 24 -9.96 6.18 -1.38
CA ALA A 24 -9.80 7.51 -0.79
C ALA A 24 -9.89 8.62 -1.84
N LEU A 25 -9.26 8.45 -3.00
CA LEU A 25 -9.32 9.42 -4.10
C LEU A 25 -10.74 9.53 -4.69
N LEU A 26 -11.48 8.43 -4.81
CA LEU A 26 -12.87 8.45 -5.24
C LEU A 26 -13.77 9.17 -4.23
N GLU A 27 -13.56 8.94 -2.93
CA GLU A 27 -14.26 9.63 -1.85
C GLU A 27 -13.97 11.13 -1.84
N GLU A 28 -12.76 11.53 -2.23
CA GLU A 28 -12.40 12.94 -2.45
C GLU A 28 -12.92 13.51 -3.79
N GLY A 29 -13.73 12.75 -4.54
CA GLY A 29 -14.37 13.20 -5.79
C GLY A 29 -13.46 13.22 -7.02
N VAL A 30 -12.30 12.54 -6.97
CA VAL A 30 -11.38 12.46 -8.11
C VAL A 30 -11.91 11.45 -9.13
N SER A 31 -11.96 11.84 -10.41
CA SER A 31 -12.45 10.96 -11.48
C SER A 31 -11.54 9.75 -11.69
N ARG A 32 -12.10 8.62 -12.15
CA ARG A 32 -11.31 7.41 -12.45
C ARG A 32 -10.19 7.65 -13.46
N LYS A 33 -10.45 8.48 -14.48
CA LYS A 33 -9.46 8.88 -15.48
C LYS A 33 -8.29 9.62 -14.84
N GLU A 34 -8.57 10.55 -13.92
CA GLU A 34 -7.54 11.28 -13.20
C GLU A 34 -6.78 10.38 -12.21
N ILE A 35 -7.47 9.45 -11.51
CA ILE A 35 -6.82 8.46 -10.64
C ILE A 35 -5.86 7.57 -11.43
N ALA A 36 -6.27 7.10 -12.61
CA ALA A 36 -5.43 6.30 -13.50
C ALA A 36 -4.13 7.02 -13.86
N SER A 37 -4.23 8.31 -14.20
CA SER A 37 -3.09 9.18 -14.46
C SER A 37 -2.23 9.41 -13.21
N MET A 38 -2.85 9.78 -12.08
CA MET A 38 -2.17 10.06 -10.81
C MET A 38 -1.34 8.87 -10.30
N LEU A 39 -1.90 7.66 -10.40
CA LEU A 39 -1.29 6.45 -9.85
C LEU A 39 -0.48 5.65 -10.88
N GLY A 40 -0.50 6.05 -12.15
CA GLY A 40 0.17 5.32 -13.23
C GLY A 40 -0.41 3.92 -13.43
N ILE A 41 -1.74 3.77 -13.39
CA ILE A 41 -2.44 2.48 -13.53
C ILE A 41 -3.55 2.58 -14.57
N THR A 42 -4.04 1.45 -15.05
CA THR A 42 -5.18 1.40 -15.99
C THR A 42 -6.52 1.49 -15.26
N ASP A 43 -7.58 1.90 -15.98
CA ASP A 43 -8.95 1.85 -15.44
C ASP A 43 -9.37 0.41 -15.07
N SER A 44 -8.91 -0.58 -15.83
CA SER A 44 -9.09 -2.00 -15.48
C SER A 44 -8.44 -2.35 -14.14
N ALA A 45 -7.28 -1.79 -13.82
CA ALA A 45 -6.64 -1.97 -12.51
C ALA A 45 -7.45 -1.32 -11.39
N ILE A 46 -8.02 -0.13 -11.61
CA ILE A 46 -8.95 0.53 -10.67
C ILE A 46 -10.14 -0.40 -10.40
N SER A 47 -10.79 -0.91 -11.45
CA SER A 47 -11.88 -1.89 -11.34
C SER A 47 -11.47 -3.13 -10.51
N GLN A 48 -10.26 -3.66 -10.72
CA GLN A 48 -9.77 -4.82 -9.97
C GLN A 48 -9.52 -4.49 -8.48
N TYR A 49 -9.03 -3.29 -8.16
CA TYR A 49 -8.88 -2.84 -6.78
C TYR A 49 -10.23 -2.72 -6.07
N LEU A 50 -11.23 -2.12 -6.74
CA LEU A 50 -12.58 -1.97 -6.19
C LEU A 50 -13.30 -3.32 -6.02
N LYS A 51 -13.14 -4.24 -6.97
CA LYS A 51 -13.68 -5.61 -6.92
C LYS A 51 -12.89 -6.56 -5.99
N LYS A 52 -11.91 -6.03 -5.23
CA LYS A 52 -11.14 -6.75 -4.18
C LYS A 52 -10.37 -8.01 -4.62
N LYS A 53 -10.01 -8.16 -5.90
CA LYS A 53 -9.19 -9.32 -6.36
C LYS A 53 -7.73 -9.27 -5.89
N ARG A 54 -7.21 -8.10 -5.49
CA ARG A 54 -5.82 -7.88 -5.05
C ARG A 54 -5.74 -7.25 -3.65
N GLY A 55 -4.77 -7.64 -2.82
CA GLY A 55 -4.54 -7.08 -1.48
C GLY A 55 -5.64 -7.38 -0.47
N MET A 56 -6.38 -8.48 -0.64
CA MET A 56 -7.57 -8.78 0.17
C MET A 56 -7.23 -9.14 1.62
N HIS A 57 -6.08 -9.78 1.84
CA HIS A 57 -5.69 -10.33 3.13
C HIS A 57 -5.00 -9.32 4.04
N PHE A 58 -4.66 -8.13 3.52
CA PHE A 58 -4.10 -7.04 4.30
C PHE A 58 -5.18 -5.99 4.63
N ARG A 59 -5.41 -5.77 5.93
CA ARG A 59 -6.33 -4.76 6.44
C ARG A 59 -5.56 -3.70 7.21
N PHE A 60 -5.81 -2.45 6.86
CA PHE A 60 -5.29 -1.30 7.57
C PHE A 60 -6.16 -0.97 8.79
N GLY A 61 -5.50 -0.62 9.89
CA GLY A 61 -6.14 0.01 11.04
C GLY A 61 -6.75 1.37 10.67
N VAL A 62 -7.66 1.86 11.53
CA VAL A 62 -8.39 3.12 11.32
C VAL A 62 -7.42 4.30 11.20
N ASP A 63 -6.39 4.33 12.05
CA ASP A 63 -5.31 5.31 12.05
C ASP A 63 -4.60 5.40 10.68
N ILE A 64 -4.26 4.26 10.09
CA ILE A 64 -3.58 4.23 8.80
C ILE A 64 -4.53 4.62 7.67
N LYS A 65 -5.79 4.21 7.72
CA LYS A 65 -6.79 4.62 6.72
C LYS A 65 -6.99 6.13 6.72
N GLN A 66 -7.04 6.78 7.89
CA GLN A 66 -7.11 8.23 7.99
C GLN A 66 -5.88 8.90 7.35
N ARG A 67 -4.68 8.35 7.56
CA ARG A 67 -3.46 8.84 6.92
C ARG A 67 -3.49 8.67 5.39
N ILE A 68 -4.04 7.57 4.89
CA ILE A 68 -4.27 7.35 3.45
C ILE A 68 -5.24 8.39 2.89
N GLN A 69 -6.32 8.70 3.63
CA GLN A 69 -7.27 9.75 3.23
C GLN A 69 -6.59 11.13 3.14
N GLN A 70 -5.75 11.48 4.12
CA GLN A 70 -4.97 12.71 4.08
C GLN A 70 -4.05 12.76 2.86
N ILE A 71 -3.42 11.64 2.50
CA ILE A 71 -2.59 11.56 1.29
C ILE A 71 -3.42 11.77 0.02
N ALA A 72 -4.61 11.16 -0.07
CA ALA A 72 -5.51 11.38 -1.20
C ALA A 72 -5.87 12.87 -1.36
N ARG A 73 -6.22 13.55 -0.25
CA ARG A 73 -6.45 15.00 -0.23
C ARG A 73 -5.24 15.80 -0.69
N HIS A 74 -4.06 15.49 -0.17
CA HIS A 74 -2.83 16.18 -0.56
C HIS A 74 -2.51 15.95 -2.04
N LEU A 75 -2.69 14.74 -2.56
CA LEU A 75 -2.46 14.42 -3.97
C LEU A 75 -3.42 15.18 -4.90
N LYS A 76 -4.71 15.26 -4.54
CA LYS A 76 -5.72 16.04 -5.26
C LYS A 76 -5.27 17.50 -5.41
N ASN A 77 -4.81 18.10 -4.31
CA ASN A 77 -4.40 19.51 -4.25
C ASN A 77 -2.97 19.77 -4.75
N THR A 78 -2.18 18.73 -5.06
CA THR A 78 -0.81 18.88 -5.55
C THR A 78 -0.83 19.19 -7.05
N PRO A 79 -0.04 20.18 -7.54
CA PRO A 79 0.09 20.45 -8.97
C PRO A 79 0.51 19.21 -9.76
N VAL A 80 -0.07 19.00 -10.95
CA VAL A 80 0.13 17.79 -11.77
C VAL A 80 1.60 17.41 -11.91
N LYS A 81 2.47 18.38 -12.22
CA LYS A 81 3.92 18.18 -12.38
C LYS A 81 4.64 17.59 -11.16
N ASN A 82 4.08 17.74 -9.97
CA ASN A 82 4.68 17.29 -8.71
C ASN A 82 3.99 16.04 -8.11
N ARG A 83 2.86 15.60 -8.67
CA ARG A 83 2.04 14.51 -8.10
C ARG A 83 2.81 13.19 -8.02
N SER A 84 3.55 12.82 -9.08
CA SER A 84 4.30 11.56 -9.12
C SER A 84 5.38 11.48 -8.05
N ALA A 85 6.18 12.55 -7.90
CA ALA A 85 7.20 12.63 -6.85
C ALA A 85 6.58 12.55 -5.45
N ARG A 86 5.44 13.23 -5.24
CA ARG A 86 4.72 13.19 -3.96
C ARG A 86 4.18 11.80 -3.67
N LEU A 87 3.57 11.14 -4.65
CA LEU A 87 3.03 9.78 -4.52
C LEU A 87 4.14 8.80 -4.12
N ILE A 88 5.28 8.83 -4.82
CA ILE A 88 6.44 7.98 -4.52
C ILE A 88 6.90 8.21 -3.08
N ALA A 89 7.06 9.47 -2.66
CA ALA A 89 7.48 9.80 -1.30
C ALA A 89 6.50 9.25 -0.24
N GLU A 90 5.19 9.42 -0.42
CA GLU A 90 4.18 8.94 0.54
C GLU A 90 4.10 7.41 0.61
N ILE A 91 4.13 6.73 -0.54
CA ILE A 91 4.15 5.26 -0.60
C ILE A 91 5.43 4.71 0.03
N CYS A 92 6.60 5.26 -0.30
CA CYS A 92 7.87 4.80 0.27
C CYS A 92 7.95 5.04 1.78
N LYS A 93 7.42 6.16 2.29
CA LYS A 93 7.29 6.39 3.74
C LYS A 93 6.46 5.30 4.42
N PHE A 94 5.36 4.87 3.79
CA PHE A 94 4.57 3.75 4.30
C PHE A 94 5.35 2.43 4.30
N CYS A 95 6.04 2.11 3.22
CA CYS A 95 6.90 0.93 3.12
C CYS A 95 7.94 0.88 4.25
N LEU A 96 8.61 2.01 4.53
CA LEU A 96 9.59 2.12 5.62
C LEU A 96 8.95 1.97 7.00
N MET A 97 7.78 2.59 7.22
CA MET A 97 7.05 2.45 8.47
C MET A 97 6.67 0.99 8.73
N LEU A 98 6.21 0.24 7.72
CA LEU A 98 5.88 -1.17 7.89
C LEU A 98 7.09 -2.06 8.14
N LYS A 99 8.23 -1.78 7.49
CA LYS A 99 9.48 -2.49 7.77
C LYS A 99 9.91 -2.34 9.23
N ARG A 100 9.72 -1.15 9.81
CA ARG A 100 10.07 -0.87 11.21
C ARG A 100 9.08 -1.45 12.22
N LYS A 101 7.80 -1.54 11.87
CA LYS A 101 6.76 -2.10 12.75
C LYS A 101 6.75 -3.64 12.68
N LYS A 102 6.31 -4.30 13.77
CA LYS A 102 6.11 -5.77 13.81
C LYS A 102 5.09 -6.31 12.79
N VAL A 103 4.40 -5.42 12.07
CA VAL A 103 3.38 -5.76 11.07
C VAL A 103 3.99 -6.57 9.93
N LEU A 104 5.16 -6.20 9.40
CA LEU A 104 5.79 -6.97 8.32
C LEU A 104 6.21 -8.36 8.79
N CYS A 105 6.69 -8.51 10.05
CA CYS A 105 6.98 -9.83 10.63
C CYS A 105 5.74 -10.73 10.64
N SER A 106 4.59 -10.19 11.04
CA SER A 106 3.33 -10.97 11.09
C SER A 106 2.90 -11.48 9.72
N LEU A 107 3.07 -10.67 8.67
CA LEU A 107 2.80 -11.09 7.29
C LEU A 107 3.83 -12.09 6.77
N CYS A 108 5.12 -11.87 7.04
CA CYS A 108 6.17 -12.80 6.64
C CYS A 108 5.96 -14.18 7.27
N LEU A 109 5.62 -14.26 8.56
CA LEU A 109 5.32 -15.54 9.22
C LEU A 109 4.10 -16.23 8.63
N LYS A 110 3.07 -15.47 8.23
CA LYS A 110 1.89 -16.05 7.56
C LYS A 110 2.23 -16.68 6.21
N GLN A 111 3.13 -16.06 5.45
CA GLN A 111 3.55 -16.54 4.13
C GLN A 111 4.71 -17.56 4.18
N ASN A 112 5.30 -17.77 5.36
CA ASN A 112 6.39 -18.70 5.61
C ASN A 112 6.12 -19.47 6.92
N PRO A 113 5.14 -20.39 6.93
CA PRO A 113 4.74 -21.14 8.12
C PRO A 113 5.88 -21.99 8.73
N GLU A 114 6.93 -22.29 7.96
CA GLU A 114 8.14 -22.99 8.39
C GLU A 114 9.06 -22.17 9.31
N LEU A 115 8.88 -20.85 9.39
CA LEU A 115 9.74 -19.98 10.21
C LEU A 115 9.32 -19.99 11.69
N ASN A 116 10.30 -19.93 12.58
CA ASN A 116 10.07 -19.81 14.02
C ASN A 116 9.27 -18.54 14.35
N LYS A 117 8.25 -18.64 15.21
CA LYS A 117 7.40 -17.52 15.69
C LYS A 117 8.20 -16.37 16.29
N ASN A 118 9.39 -16.63 16.82
CA ASN A 118 10.31 -15.62 17.36
C ASN A 118 11.29 -15.02 16.32
N CYS A 119 11.02 -15.22 15.02
CA CYS A 119 11.84 -14.70 13.93
C CYS A 119 12.01 -13.17 14.01
N ASN A 120 13.26 -12.72 13.94
CA ASN A 120 13.65 -11.30 13.98
C ASN A 120 14.37 -10.84 12.69
N VAL A 121 14.38 -11.65 11.62
CA VAL A 121 15.08 -11.36 10.36
C VAL A 121 14.69 -9.97 9.82
N VAL A 122 13.39 -9.68 9.72
CA VAL A 122 12.90 -8.38 9.22
C VAL A 122 13.39 -7.21 10.07
N ARG A 123 13.57 -7.40 11.39
CA ARG A 123 14.05 -6.35 12.30
C ARG A 123 15.53 -6.07 12.17
N ARG A 124 16.31 -7.02 11.64
CA ARG A 124 17.77 -6.88 11.44
C ARG A 124 18.12 -6.18 10.12
N ILE A 125 17.15 -6.04 9.21
CA ILE A 125 17.33 -5.36 7.93
C ILE A 125 17.20 -3.85 8.16
N LYS A 126 18.34 -3.14 8.08
CA LYS A 126 18.41 -1.67 8.21
C LYS A 126 17.78 -0.96 7.01
#